data_AF-A0A970P151-F1
#
_entry.id   AF-A0A970P151-F1
#
_cell.length_a   1.000
_cell.length_b   1.000
_cell.length_c   1.000
_cell.angle_alpha   90.00
_cell.angle_beta   90.00
_cell.angle_gamma   90.00
#
_symmetry.space_group_name_H-M   'P 1'
#
loop_
_entity.id
_entity.type
_entity.pdbx_description
1 polymer ?
#
loop_
_entity_poly.entity_id
_entity_poly.type
_entity_poly.pdbx_seq_one_letter_code
_entity_poly.pdbx_strand_id
1 'polypeptide(L)'
;MKKCLRSWWIIILIQIVTGNLYAQKTFQIYKTETPPLIDGFVNDETWDHLSSIDTFLQREPMLGEPLSENTEVFVCFDSQFLYFGIKCYQPEETVFAKQMKFDESYYTDDRFAIILDTYSDHRTAYFIGINALGGREDAIIQGNSMNSSWNGLWKGKAQITSEGWEAEIALPFRSLSFDKKSDSWGLVMNRFITKKREWGSWPVANINASQFSIAETGMLKGLTGITHGVGIDFSPYFITGFDAKNGEKPEMKLNAGADLYYQIAPNLKAALSINTDFAET
;
A
#
# COMPACT_ATOMS: atom_id res chain seq x y z
N MET A 1 13.95 61.84 -55.37
CA MET A 1 14.83 60.64 -55.35
C MET A 1 14.98 60.21 -53.88
N LYS A 2 14.07 59.37 -53.36
CA LYS A 2 14.26 57.93 -53.06
C LYS A 2 15.60 57.56 -52.39
N LYS A 3 15.49 57.11 -51.13
CA LYS A 3 16.19 55.99 -50.42
C LYS A 3 16.60 56.44 -49.01
N CYS A 4 16.47 55.65 -47.96
CA CYS A 4 15.68 54.46 -47.64
C CYS A 4 15.90 54.27 -46.13
N LEU A 5 14.84 54.21 -45.33
CA LEU A 5 14.93 53.77 -43.94
C LEU A 5 15.45 52.34 -43.89
N ARG A 6 16.27 52.01 -42.88
CA ARG A 6 16.23 50.69 -42.22
C ARG A 6 16.96 50.75 -40.87
N SER A 7 16.19 51.05 -39.82
CA SER A 7 16.56 50.80 -38.43
C SER A 7 16.30 49.32 -38.17
N TRP A 8 17.36 48.56 -37.85
CA TRP A 8 17.28 47.13 -37.57
C TRP A 8 17.21 46.97 -36.04
N TRP A 9 16.00 46.80 -35.50
CA TRP A 9 15.80 46.37 -34.12
C TRP A 9 15.88 44.85 -34.10
N ILE A 10 16.95 44.30 -33.53
CA ILE A 10 17.05 42.88 -33.23
C ILE A 10 16.24 42.66 -31.95
N ILE A 11 15.02 42.14 -32.08
CA ILE A 11 14.25 41.61 -30.96
C ILE A 11 14.74 40.16 -30.77
N ILE A 12 15.58 39.94 -29.76
CA ILE A 12 15.92 38.59 -29.29
C ILE A 12 14.70 38.08 -28.53
N LEU A 13 13.93 37.20 -29.16
CA LEU A 13 12.82 36.50 -28.54
C LEU A 13 13.41 35.31 -27.78
N ILE A 14 13.63 35.48 -26.47
CA ILE A 14 13.96 34.36 -25.57
C ILE A 14 12.68 33.54 -25.43
N GLN A 15 12.59 32.43 -26.18
CA GLN A 15 11.59 31.42 -25.88
C GLN A 15 12.03 30.71 -24.60
N ILE A 16 11.36 31.05 -23.50
CA ILE A 16 11.38 30.23 -22.30
C ILE A 16 10.65 28.95 -22.68
N VAL A 17 11.41 27.92 -23.05
CA VAL A 17 10.89 26.55 -23.06
C VAL A 17 10.62 26.21 -21.60
N THR A 18 9.36 26.32 -21.17
CA THR A 18 8.91 25.72 -19.93
C THR A 18 8.94 24.22 -20.14
N GLY A 19 10.11 23.61 -19.95
CA GLY A 19 10.16 22.19 -19.67
C GLY A 19 9.35 21.97 -18.40
N ASN A 20 8.34 21.10 -18.45
CA ASN A 20 7.80 20.55 -17.22
C ASN A 20 8.94 19.76 -16.57
N LEU A 21 9.66 20.39 -15.65
CA LEU A 21 10.45 19.68 -14.67
C LEU A 21 9.41 18.88 -13.86
N TYR A 22 9.27 17.60 -14.19
CA TYR A 22 8.52 16.67 -13.36
C TYR A 22 9.32 16.50 -12.06
N ALA A 23 9.09 17.42 -11.11
CA ALA A 23 9.53 17.22 -9.75
C ALA A 23 8.87 15.95 -9.24
N GLN A 24 9.65 15.12 -8.56
CA GLN A 24 9.15 13.88 -7.94
C GLN A 24 7.94 14.21 -7.06
N LYS A 25 6.80 13.57 -7.35
CA LYS A 25 5.55 13.84 -6.62
C LYS A 25 5.76 13.51 -5.16
N THR A 26 5.53 14.48 -4.28
CA THR A 26 5.78 14.34 -2.85
C THR A 26 4.46 14.34 -2.09
N PHE A 27 4.35 13.51 -1.06
CA PHE A 27 3.23 13.47 -0.15
C PHE A 27 3.73 13.53 1.30
N GLN A 28 3.20 14.48 2.08
CA GLN A 28 3.58 14.69 3.47
C GLN A 28 2.63 13.92 4.38
N ILE A 29 3.19 13.14 5.29
CA ILE A 29 2.43 12.44 6.34
C ILE A 29 2.81 12.94 7.71
N TYR A 30 1.95 12.63 8.68
CA TYR A 30 2.09 13.07 10.05
C TYR A 30 1.99 11.89 11.00
N LYS A 31 2.63 12.07 12.16
CA LYS A 31 2.52 11.12 13.24
C LYS A 31 1.12 11.22 13.87
N THR A 32 0.49 10.09 14.12
CA THR A 32 -0.74 10.00 14.91
C THR A 32 -0.44 9.59 16.35
N GLU A 33 -1.22 10.11 17.29
CA GLU A 33 -1.20 9.70 18.70
C GLU A 33 -2.24 8.60 18.98
N THR A 34 -3.27 8.49 18.13
CA THR A 34 -4.31 7.47 18.22
C THR A 34 -4.20 6.56 16.99
N PRO A 35 -3.69 5.33 17.11
CA PRO A 35 -3.61 4.42 15.98
C PRO A 35 -5.01 3.96 15.56
N PRO A 36 -5.26 3.76 14.24
CA PRO A 36 -6.53 3.23 13.74
C PRO A 36 -6.74 1.76 14.14
N LEU A 37 -7.99 1.33 14.23
CA LEU A 37 -8.35 -0.06 14.42
C LEU A 37 -8.37 -0.75 13.06
N ILE A 38 -7.46 -1.71 12.82
CA ILE A 38 -7.40 -2.44 11.55
C ILE A 38 -8.54 -3.46 11.46
N ASP A 39 -9.72 -3.01 11.02
CA ASP A 39 -10.92 -3.82 10.82
C ASP A 39 -11.40 -3.82 9.35
N GLY A 40 -10.81 -2.94 8.53
CA GLY A 40 -11.05 -2.83 7.10
C GLY A 40 -12.06 -1.75 6.72
N PHE A 41 -12.53 -0.96 7.68
CA PHE A 41 -13.34 0.25 7.45
C PHE A 41 -12.52 1.50 7.72
N VAL A 42 -12.41 2.39 6.74
CA VAL A 42 -11.65 3.63 6.87
C VAL A 42 -12.58 4.71 7.43
N ASN A 43 -12.91 4.58 8.72
CA ASN A 43 -13.87 5.42 9.43
C ASN A 43 -13.43 5.86 10.85
N ASP A 44 -12.24 5.45 11.31
CA ASP A 44 -11.65 5.98 12.55
C ASP A 44 -11.38 7.49 12.44
N GLU A 45 -11.55 8.20 13.56
CA GLU A 45 -11.31 9.64 13.70
C GLU A 45 -9.90 10.06 13.24
N THR A 46 -8.92 9.16 13.37
CA THR A 46 -7.54 9.38 12.90
C THR A 46 -7.45 9.70 11.41
N TRP A 47 -8.38 9.19 10.60
CA TRP A 47 -8.41 9.41 9.16
C TRP A 47 -8.98 10.79 8.78
N ASP A 48 -9.93 11.32 9.56
CA ASP A 48 -10.74 12.51 9.23
C ASP A 48 -9.93 13.80 9.06
N HIS A 49 -8.74 13.87 9.67
CA HIS A 49 -7.89 15.06 9.66
C HIS A 49 -6.71 14.96 8.69
N LEU A 50 -6.58 13.85 7.98
CA LEU A 50 -5.50 13.61 7.04
C LEU A 50 -5.92 14.04 5.63
N SER A 51 -4.97 14.62 4.90
CA SER A 51 -5.12 14.70 3.45
C SER A 51 -5.02 13.29 2.87
N SER A 52 -5.74 13.03 1.78
CA SER A 52 -5.64 11.78 1.02
C SER A 52 -4.78 11.96 -0.23
N ILE A 53 -4.23 10.86 -0.71
CA ILE A 53 -3.73 10.71 -2.07
C ILE A 53 -4.90 10.23 -2.92
N ASP A 54 -5.36 11.07 -3.85
CA ASP A 54 -6.56 10.87 -4.67
C ASP A 54 -6.30 10.98 -6.19
N THR A 55 -5.08 11.37 -6.56
CA THR A 55 -4.70 11.71 -7.94
C THR A 55 -4.01 10.55 -8.64
N PHE A 56 -4.72 9.41 -8.70
CA PHE A 56 -4.30 8.23 -9.46
C PHE A 56 -4.51 8.44 -10.96
N LEU A 57 -3.51 8.02 -11.74
CA LEU A 57 -3.57 8.09 -13.19
C LEU A 57 -3.50 6.69 -13.78
N GLN A 58 -4.20 6.46 -14.87
CA GLN A 58 -4.17 5.23 -15.61
C GLN A 58 -2.75 4.99 -16.16
N ARG A 59 -2.27 3.79 -15.92
CA ARG A 59 -1.17 3.17 -16.67
C ARG A 59 -1.74 2.45 -17.88
N GLU A 60 -2.83 1.72 -17.69
CA GLU A 60 -3.60 1.02 -18.72
C GLU A 60 -5.10 1.23 -18.46
N PRO A 61 -5.93 1.31 -19.51
CA PRO A 61 -5.57 1.28 -20.93
C PRO A 61 -5.08 2.62 -21.49
N MET A 62 -5.43 3.76 -20.86
CA MET A 62 -5.14 5.10 -21.39
C MET A 62 -4.10 5.81 -20.54
N LEU A 63 -2.82 5.63 -20.86
CA LEU A 63 -1.71 6.17 -20.09
C LEU A 63 -1.85 7.68 -19.79
N GLY A 64 -1.83 8.03 -18.51
CA GLY A 64 -1.86 9.42 -18.02
C GLY A 64 -3.25 10.01 -17.84
N GLU A 65 -4.31 9.33 -18.26
CA GLU A 65 -5.69 9.76 -18.00
C GLU A 65 -6.06 9.54 -16.52
N PRO A 66 -7.03 10.30 -15.97
CA PRO A 66 -7.55 10.03 -14.63
C PRO A 66 -8.08 8.59 -14.49
N LEU A 67 -7.84 7.95 -13.34
CA LEU A 67 -8.45 6.67 -13.00
C LEU A 67 -9.98 6.80 -13.04
N SER A 68 -10.67 5.88 -13.70
CA SER A 68 -12.10 5.98 -13.99
C SER A 68 -13.00 5.68 -12.78
N GLU A 69 -12.43 5.09 -11.74
CA GLU A 69 -13.06 4.95 -10.43
C GLU A 69 -12.15 5.62 -9.41
N ASN A 70 -12.71 6.52 -8.59
CA ASN A 70 -11.90 7.28 -7.64
C ASN A 70 -11.21 6.34 -6.64
N THR A 71 -10.04 6.72 -6.15
CA THR A 71 -9.35 5.96 -5.10
C THR A 71 -8.65 6.93 -4.18
N GLU A 72 -8.93 6.83 -2.89
CA GLU A 72 -8.36 7.69 -1.86
C GLU A 72 -7.49 6.87 -0.92
N VAL A 73 -6.29 7.37 -0.64
CA VAL A 73 -5.37 6.73 0.30
C VAL A 73 -4.93 7.71 1.37
N PHE A 74 -5.22 7.38 2.61
CA PHE A 74 -4.79 8.08 3.80
C PHE A 74 -3.55 7.38 4.37
N VAL A 75 -2.56 8.16 4.79
CA VAL A 75 -1.31 7.61 5.32
C VAL A 75 -0.91 8.38 6.56
N CYS A 76 -0.66 7.66 7.64
CA CYS A 76 -0.11 8.19 8.89
C CYS A 76 0.78 7.13 9.54
N PHE A 77 1.47 7.49 10.62
CA PHE A 77 2.32 6.56 11.32
C PHE A 77 2.34 6.85 12.81
N ASP A 78 2.68 5.86 13.63
CA ASP A 78 3.02 6.07 15.03
C ASP A 78 4.47 5.65 15.30
N SER A 79 4.84 5.37 16.54
CA SER A 79 6.22 4.93 16.84
C SER A 79 6.56 3.51 16.37
N GLN A 80 5.56 2.70 16.01
CA GLN A 80 5.66 1.26 15.78
C GLN A 80 5.24 0.84 14.37
N PHE A 81 4.26 1.52 13.76
CA PHE A 81 3.65 1.15 12.49
C PHE A 81 3.51 2.34 11.55
N LEU A 82 3.60 2.03 10.26
CA LEU A 82 3.07 2.85 9.17
C LEU A 82 1.68 2.33 8.81
N TYR A 83 0.70 3.22 8.73
CA TYR A 83 -0.69 2.88 8.47
C TYR A 83 -1.15 3.41 7.11
N PHE A 84 -1.98 2.61 6.44
CA PHE A 84 -2.67 3.01 5.21
C PHE A 84 -4.16 2.73 5.36
N GLY A 85 -4.99 3.75 5.17
CA GLY A 85 -6.43 3.62 4.93
C GLY A 85 -6.70 3.81 3.45
N ILE A 86 -7.37 2.87 2.80
CA ILE A 86 -7.56 2.83 1.35
C ILE A 86 -9.05 2.75 1.07
N LYS A 87 -9.60 3.71 0.33
CA LYS A 87 -10.97 3.68 -0.20
C LYS A 87 -10.92 3.52 -1.70
N CYS A 88 -11.40 2.39 -2.21
CA CYS A 88 -11.52 2.12 -3.63
C CYS A 88 -12.98 2.23 -4.03
N TYR A 89 -13.35 3.37 -4.62
CA TYR A 89 -14.71 3.58 -5.10
C TYR A 89 -14.97 2.71 -6.33
N GLN A 90 -16.19 2.20 -6.47
CA GLN A 90 -16.78 1.61 -7.67
C GLN A 90 -18.16 1.04 -7.32
N PRO A 91 -19.06 0.80 -8.30
CA PRO A 91 -20.32 0.13 -7.99
C PRO A 91 -20.08 -1.23 -7.32
N GLU A 92 -20.73 -1.49 -6.18
CA GLU A 92 -20.53 -2.69 -5.36
C GLU A 92 -20.61 -3.98 -6.19
N GLU A 93 -21.57 -4.06 -7.12
CA GLU A 93 -21.79 -5.21 -7.99
C GLU A 93 -20.66 -5.47 -9.00
N THR A 94 -19.74 -4.51 -9.14
CA THR A 94 -18.57 -4.61 -10.01
C THR A 94 -17.30 -5.02 -9.26
N VAL A 95 -17.32 -5.00 -7.92
CA VAL A 95 -16.22 -5.52 -7.09
C VAL A 95 -16.10 -7.02 -7.31
N PHE A 96 -14.96 -7.44 -7.85
CA PHE A 96 -14.67 -8.82 -8.08
C PHE A 96 -13.62 -9.30 -7.09
N ALA A 97 -14.00 -10.17 -6.18
CA ALA A 97 -13.05 -10.84 -5.32
C ALA A 97 -13.52 -12.26 -5.02
N LYS A 98 -12.68 -13.24 -5.36
CA LYS A 98 -13.02 -14.67 -5.30
C LYS A 98 -12.08 -15.45 -4.40
N GLN A 99 -10.89 -14.93 -4.13
CA GLN A 99 -9.85 -15.69 -3.46
C GLN A 99 -9.22 -14.87 -2.32
N MET A 100 -8.85 -15.56 -1.25
CA MET A 100 -8.04 -14.96 -0.17
C MET A 100 -6.54 -14.94 -0.51
N LYS A 101 -6.13 -15.61 -1.58
CA LYS A 101 -4.75 -15.61 -2.07
C LYS A 101 -4.66 -14.77 -3.34
N PHE A 102 -3.57 -14.03 -3.43
CA PHE A 102 -3.14 -13.40 -4.67
C PHE A 102 -2.59 -14.52 -5.54
N ASP A 103 -3.42 -15.07 -6.42
CA ASP A 103 -2.94 -16.01 -7.45
C ASP A 103 -2.23 -15.18 -8.54
N GLU A 104 -0.98 -15.54 -8.84
CA GLU A 104 -0.15 -14.94 -9.89
C GLU A 104 -0.77 -15.14 -11.29
N SER A 105 -1.59 -16.19 -11.46
CA SER A 105 -1.97 -16.63 -12.79
C SER A 105 -3.05 -15.76 -13.46
N TYR A 106 -3.84 -15.01 -12.70
CA TYR A 106 -4.81 -14.09 -13.30
C TYR A 106 -5.08 -12.88 -12.41
N TYR A 107 -5.08 -11.71 -13.04
CA TYR A 107 -5.70 -10.46 -12.61
C TYR A 107 -7.23 -10.63 -12.43
N THR A 108 -7.65 -11.59 -11.62
CA THR A 108 -9.06 -11.91 -11.44
C THR A 108 -9.71 -11.00 -10.44
N ASP A 109 -8.99 -10.53 -9.43
CA ASP A 109 -9.60 -9.87 -8.28
C ASP A 109 -9.20 -8.40 -8.25
N ASP A 110 -10.13 -7.57 -7.79
CA ASP A 110 -9.89 -6.19 -7.44
C ASP A 110 -8.82 -6.13 -6.35
N ARG A 111 -7.72 -5.43 -6.67
CA ARG A 111 -6.51 -5.43 -5.85
C ARG A 111 -5.95 -4.01 -5.71
N PHE A 112 -5.26 -3.80 -4.61
CA PHE A 112 -4.45 -2.62 -4.34
C PHE A 112 -3.06 -3.07 -3.90
N ALA A 113 -2.02 -2.40 -4.39
CA ALA A 113 -0.65 -2.68 -4.02
C ALA A 113 0.10 -1.41 -3.62
N ILE A 114 0.92 -1.54 -2.59
CA ILE A 114 1.83 -0.52 -2.10
C ILE A 114 3.24 -1.04 -2.30
N ILE A 115 4.10 -0.22 -2.89
CA ILE A 115 5.53 -0.49 -3.10
C ILE A 115 6.32 0.58 -2.36
N LEU A 116 7.15 0.16 -1.41
CA LEU A 116 7.92 1.04 -0.52
C LEU A 116 9.42 0.85 -0.74
N ASP A 117 10.08 1.88 -1.28
CA ASP A 117 11.54 2.00 -1.30
C ASP A 117 12.00 2.76 -0.05
N THR A 118 12.30 1.99 0.99
CA THR A 118 12.61 2.48 2.34
C THR A 118 14.03 3.02 2.52
N TYR A 119 14.88 2.88 1.49
CA TYR A 119 16.22 3.49 1.44
C TYR A 119 16.30 4.63 0.42
N SER A 120 15.26 4.80 -0.42
CA SER A 120 15.25 5.75 -1.55
C SER A 120 16.46 5.55 -2.47
N ASP A 121 16.89 4.29 -2.64
CA ASP A 121 18.03 3.92 -3.47
C ASP A 121 17.61 3.38 -4.84
N HIS A 122 16.31 3.22 -5.07
CA HIS A 122 15.68 2.68 -6.28
C HIS A 122 16.17 1.28 -6.67
N ARG A 123 16.66 0.50 -5.71
CA ARG A 123 17.19 -0.87 -5.95
C ARG A 123 16.34 -1.94 -5.31
N THR A 124 15.88 -1.69 -4.08
CA THR A 124 15.10 -2.65 -3.31
C THR A 124 13.84 -1.99 -2.77
N ALA A 125 12.71 -2.68 -2.88
CA ALA A 125 11.47 -2.21 -2.29
C ALA A 125 10.65 -3.35 -1.69
N TYR A 126 9.77 -3.01 -0.75
CA TYR A 126 8.77 -3.92 -0.21
C TYR A 126 7.49 -3.81 -1.03
N PHE A 127 6.93 -4.93 -1.47
CA PHE A 127 5.61 -5.02 -2.07
C PHE A 127 4.62 -5.50 -1.01
N ILE A 128 3.51 -4.78 -0.86
CA ILE A 128 2.39 -5.12 0.03
C ILE A 128 1.11 -5.08 -0.80
N GLY A 129 0.50 -6.23 -1.05
CA GLY A 129 -0.72 -6.39 -1.83
C GLY A 129 -1.90 -6.79 -0.94
N ILE A 130 -3.06 -6.17 -1.19
CA ILE A 130 -4.34 -6.54 -0.58
C ILE A 130 -5.45 -6.56 -1.62
N ASN A 131 -6.42 -7.47 -1.48
CA ASN A 131 -7.63 -7.50 -2.30
C ASN A 131 -8.89 -7.16 -1.49
N ALA A 132 -10.04 -7.04 -2.17
CA ALA A 132 -11.29 -6.64 -1.53
C ALA A 132 -11.86 -7.62 -0.48
N LEU A 133 -11.32 -8.84 -0.37
CA LEU A 133 -11.66 -9.80 0.69
C LEU A 133 -10.62 -9.81 1.83
N GLY A 134 -9.58 -8.98 1.77
CA GLY A 134 -8.49 -8.99 2.73
C GLY A 134 -7.50 -10.12 2.49
N GLY A 135 -7.50 -10.70 1.29
CA GLY A 135 -6.42 -11.55 0.82
C GLY A 135 -5.14 -10.74 0.69
N ARG A 136 -4.01 -11.30 1.15
CA ARG A 136 -2.74 -10.59 1.33
C ARG A 136 -1.62 -11.26 0.56
N GLU A 137 -0.72 -10.44 0.02
CA GLU A 137 0.54 -10.86 -0.57
C GLU A 137 1.64 -9.90 -0.17
N ASP A 138 2.84 -10.43 0.01
CA ASP A 138 4.01 -9.62 0.20
C ASP A 138 5.25 -10.19 -0.50
N ALA A 139 6.18 -9.29 -0.83
CA ALA A 139 7.44 -9.66 -1.44
C ALA A 139 8.50 -8.57 -1.26
N ILE A 140 9.75 -8.92 -1.56
CA ILE A 140 10.80 -7.95 -1.81
C ILE A 140 11.04 -7.85 -3.31
N ILE A 141 10.98 -6.64 -3.86
CA ILE A 141 11.35 -6.32 -5.23
C ILE A 141 12.84 -5.98 -5.28
N GLN A 142 13.57 -6.57 -6.23
CA GLN A 142 14.97 -6.27 -6.52
C GLN A 142 15.16 -6.08 -8.03
N GLY A 143 15.27 -4.83 -8.48
CA GLY A 143 15.24 -4.52 -9.91
C GLY A 143 13.91 -4.95 -10.55
N ASN A 144 13.94 -5.96 -11.42
CA ASN A 144 12.74 -6.50 -12.09
C ASN A 144 12.25 -7.84 -11.52
N SER A 145 12.89 -8.37 -10.48
CA SER A 145 12.44 -9.61 -9.83
C SER A 145 11.65 -9.31 -8.57
N MET A 146 10.68 -10.18 -8.30
CA MET A 146 9.88 -10.19 -7.08
C MET A 146 10.19 -11.47 -6.31
N ASN A 147 10.58 -11.32 -5.05
CA ASN A 147 10.86 -12.42 -4.15
C ASN A 147 9.73 -12.55 -3.12
N SER A 148 8.75 -13.38 -3.42
CA SER A 148 7.58 -13.67 -2.58
C SER A 148 7.87 -14.63 -1.42
N SER A 149 9.15 -14.94 -1.14
CA SER A 149 9.53 -15.69 0.08
C SER A 149 9.64 -14.80 1.32
N TRP A 150 9.69 -13.48 1.14
CA TRP A 150 9.56 -12.55 2.26
C TRP A 150 8.16 -12.65 2.84
N ASN A 151 8.04 -12.67 4.16
CA ASN A 151 6.77 -12.80 4.87
C ASN A 151 6.77 -11.83 6.05
N GLY A 152 6.23 -10.63 5.82
CA GLY A 152 6.19 -9.55 6.79
C GLY A 152 5.13 -9.77 7.87
N LEU A 153 5.32 -9.15 9.03
CA LEU A 153 4.38 -9.24 10.17
C LEU A 153 3.20 -8.24 10.08
N TRP A 154 2.88 -7.78 8.88
CA TRP A 154 1.90 -6.72 8.71
C TRP A 154 0.47 -7.23 8.84
N LYS A 155 -0.41 -6.36 9.31
CA LYS A 155 -1.84 -6.62 9.45
C LYS A 155 -2.56 -5.91 8.31
N GLY A 156 -3.53 -6.60 7.72
CA GLY A 156 -4.37 -6.04 6.67
C GLY A 156 -5.78 -6.60 6.79
N LYS A 157 -6.77 -5.73 6.65
CA LYS A 157 -8.19 -6.07 6.58
C LYS A 157 -8.83 -5.29 5.45
N ALA A 158 -9.85 -5.86 4.83
CA ALA A 158 -10.62 -5.21 3.79
C ALA A 158 -12.08 -5.59 3.91
N GLN A 159 -12.97 -4.69 3.50
CA GLN A 159 -14.41 -4.86 3.51
C GLN A 159 -15.00 -4.33 2.21
N ILE A 160 -15.93 -5.07 1.63
CA ILE A 160 -16.77 -4.58 0.55
C ILE A 160 -17.82 -3.67 1.18
N THR A 161 -18.02 -2.49 0.61
CA THR A 161 -18.97 -1.48 1.08
C THR A 161 -19.95 -1.11 -0.04
N SER A 162 -20.99 -0.36 0.28
CA SER A 162 -21.94 0.12 -0.74
C SER A 162 -21.31 1.09 -1.76
N GLU A 163 -20.12 1.61 -1.48
CA GLU A 163 -19.39 2.56 -2.35
C GLU A 163 -18.24 1.90 -3.12
N GLY A 164 -18.00 0.60 -2.91
CA GLY A 164 -16.90 -0.16 -3.51
C GLY A 164 -16.26 -1.09 -2.50
N TRP A 165 -15.01 -0.84 -2.13
CA TRP A 165 -14.37 -1.55 -1.02
C TRP A 165 -13.32 -0.70 -0.33
N GLU A 166 -13.11 -1.00 0.93
CA GLU A 166 -12.14 -0.33 1.79
C GLU A 166 -11.13 -1.32 2.33
N ALA A 167 -9.95 -0.83 2.65
CA ALA A 167 -8.91 -1.62 3.28
C ALA A 167 -8.05 -0.79 4.22
N GLU A 168 -7.57 -1.46 5.26
CA GLU A 168 -6.65 -0.89 6.23
C GLU A 168 -5.44 -1.79 6.39
N ILE A 169 -4.26 -1.17 6.45
CA ILE A 169 -2.98 -1.85 6.59
C ILE A 169 -2.21 -1.21 7.74
N ALA A 170 -1.67 -2.04 8.64
CA ALA A 170 -0.66 -1.65 9.62
C ALA A 170 0.64 -2.42 9.34
N LEU A 171 1.67 -1.68 8.94
CA LEU A 171 2.98 -2.19 8.57
C LEU A 171 4.00 -1.87 9.69
N PRO A 172 4.44 -2.86 10.48
CA PRO A 172 5.38 -2.61 11.57
C PRO A 172 6.74 -2.18 11.03
N PHE A 173 7.30 -1.08 11.55
CA PHE A 173 8.65 -0.61 11.18
C PHE A 173 9.72 -1.67 11.43
N ARG A 174 9.56 -2.48 12.48
CA ARG A 174 10.48 -3.59 12.80
C ARG A 174 10.56 -4.68 11.71
N SER A 175 9.55 -4.78 10.84
CA SER A 175 9.54 -5.74 9.73
C SER A 175 10.30 -5.23 8.51
N LEU A 176 10.67 -3.94 8.51
CA LEU A 176 11.29 -3.27 7.38
C LEU A 176 12.75 -2.92 7.69
N SER A 177 13.62 -3.08 6.69
CA SER A 177 14.92 -2.42 6.66
C SER A 177 14.72 -1.01 6.15
N PHE A 178 15.32 -0.01 6.79
CA PHE A 178 15.24 1.39 6.35
C PHE A 178 16.37 2.22 6.92
N ASP A 179 16.68 3.36 6.30
CA ASP A 179 17.63 4.33 6.85
C ASP A 179 16.93 5.24 7.88
N LYS A 180 17.33 5.14 9.15
CA LYS A 180 16.81 5.98 10.25
C LYS A 180 17.15 7.46 10.12
N LYS A 181 18.12 7.80 9.27
CA LYS A 181 18.53 9.20 9.02
C LYS A 181 17.69 9.85 7.93
N SER A 182 17.01 9.05 7.11
CA SER A 182 16.07 9.56 6.10
C SER A 182 14.69 9.72 6.73
N ASP A 183 14.05 10.85 6.43
CA ASP A 183 12.65 11.13 6.76
C ASP A 183 11.69 10.86 5.58
N SER A 184 12.24 10.30 4.51
CA SER A 184 11.63 10.21 3.19
C SER A 184 11.81 8.81 2.61
N TRP A 185 10.73 8.20 2.13
CA TRP A 185 10.71 6.92 1.44
C TRP A 185 10.10 7.04 0.05
N GLY A 186 10.58 6.23 -0.90
CA GLY A 186 9.93 6.09 -2.20
C GLY A 186 8.61 5.33 -2.06
N LEU A 187 7.57 5.81 -2.73
CA LEU A 187 6.23 5.23 -2.72
C LEU A 187 5.70 5.08 -4.14
N VAL A 188 5.24 3.88 -4.48
CA VAL A 188 4.36 3.62 -5.62
C VAL A 188 3.13 2.90 -5.12
N MET A 189 1.97 3.27 -5.64
CA MET A 189 0.72 2.60 -5.34
C MET A 189 0.02 2.23 -6.64
N ASN A 190 -0.60 1.05 -6.66
CA ASN A 190 -1.29 0.55 -7.83
C ASN A 190 -2.69 0.09 -7.44
N ARG A 191 -3.68 0.49 -8.24
CA ARG A 191 -5.06 0.03 -8.15
C ARG A 191 -5.41 -0.73 -9.42
N PHE A 192 -5.86 -1.98 -9.28
CA PHE A 192 -6.35 -2.77 -10.40
C PHE A 192 -7.87 -2.98 -10.29
N ILE A 193 -8.62 -2.45 -11.26
CA ILE A 193 -10.08 -2.55 -11.36
C ILE A 193 -10.42 -3.64 -12.36
N THR A 194 -10.73 -4.83 -11.87
CA THR A 194 -10.89 -6.03 -12.71
C THR A 194 -11.98 -5.88 -13.74
N LYS A 195 -13.15 -5.36 -13.33
CA LYS A 195 -14.31 -5.23 -14.23
C LYS A 195 -14.01 -4.40 -15.47
N LYS A 196 -13.18 -3.37 -15.32
CA LYS A 196 -12.78 -2.43 -16.37
C LYS A 196 -11.46 -2.78 -17.04
N ARG A 197 -10.70 -3.74 -16.49
CA ARG A 197 -9.30 -4.04 -16.87
C ARG A 197 -8.44 -2.79 -16.85
N GLU A 198 -8.62 -2.01 -15.79
CA GLU A 198 -7.97 -0.72 -15.65
C GLU A 198 -6.92 -0.77 -14.55
N TRP A 199 -5.74 -0.25 -14.87
CA TRP A 199 -4.62 -0.15 -13.97
C TRP A 199 -4.36 1.32 -13.67
N GLY A 200 -4.67 1.76 -12.44
CA GLY A 200 -4.28 3.07 -11.91
C GLY A 200 -2.98 3.00 -11.12
N SER A 201 -2.19 4.06 -11.18
CA SER A 201 -0.93 4.18 -10.45
C SER A 201 -0.74 5.58 -9.86
N TRP A 202 -0.08 5.64 -8.72
CA TRP A 202 0.44 6.87 -8.13
C TRP A 202 1.92 6.67 -7.72
N PRO A 203 2.85 7.52 -8.20
CA PRO A 203 2.69 8.41 -9.36
C PRO A 203 2.38 7.60 -10.63
N VAL A 204 2.09 8.28 -11.75
CA VAL A 204 1.86 7.57 -13.02
C VAL A 204 3.09 6.73 -13.37
N ALA A 205 2.87 5.44 -13.63
CA ALA A 205 3.95 4.52 -13.98
C ALA A 205 4.20 4.53 -15.50
N ASN A 206 5.47 4.53 -15.90
CA ASN A 206 5.87 4.36 -17.29
C ASN A 206 5.40 3.00 -17.84
N ILE A 207 4.65 3.02 -18.95
CA ILE A 207 4.09 1.82 -19.60
C ILE A 207 5.17 0.81 -20.04
N ASN A 208 6.38 1.28 -20.36
CA ASN A 208 7.50 0.43 -20.76
C ASN A 208 8.30 -0.12 -19.57
N ALA A 209 8.10 0.44 -18.38
CA ALA A 209 8.71 -0.08 -17.16
C ALA A 209 7.90 -1.27 -16.63
N SER A 210 8.54 -2.16 -15.88
CA SER A 210 7.81 -3.19 -15.13
C SER A 210 6.72 -2.54 -14.27
N GLN A 211 5.59 -3.23 -14.08
CA GLN A 211 4.54 -2.83 -13.16
C GLN A 211 5.01 -2.62 -11.71
N PHE A 212 6.13 -3.26 -11.35
CA PHE A 212 6.78 -3.18 -10.06
C PHE A 212 8.00 -2.24 -10.08
N SER A 213 8.16 -1.44 -11.14
CA SER A 213 9.29 -0.55 -11.30
C SER A 213 9.32 0.49 -10.17
N ILE A 214 10.49 0.62 -9.57
CA ILE A 214 10.79 1.62 -8.54
C ILE A 214 11.69 2.75 -9.06
N ALA A 215 11.91 2.80 -10.38
CA ALA A 215 12.70 3.86 -11.01
C ALA A 215 12.01 5.24 -10.95
N GLU A 216 10.67 5.25 -10.93
CA GLU A 216 9.85 6.45 -10.92
C GLU A 216 8.89 6.39 -9.71
N THR A 217 9.44 6.58 -8.51
CA THR A 217 8.65 6.60 -7.27
C THR A 217 8.16 8.00 -6.93
N GLY A 218 7.01 8.12 -6.27
CA GLY A 218 6.69 9.30 -5.48
C GLY A 218 7.51 9.32 -4.20
N MET A 219 7.46 10.40 -3.44
CA MET A 219 8.19 10.55 -2.17
C MET A 219 7.23 10.75 -1.02
N LEU A 220 7.20 9.79 -0.09
CA LEU A 220 6.48 9.88 1.17
C LEU A 220 7.39 10.52 2.22
N LYS A 221 7.02 11.70 2.73
CA LYS A 221 7.85 12.50 3.66
C LYS A 221 7.21 12.66 5.02
N GLY A 222 8.06 12.87 6.03
CA GLY A 222 7.63 13.12 7.41
C GLY A 222 7.89 11.97 8.37
N LEU A 223 8.56 10.91 7.91
CA LEU A 223 8.91 9.72 8.68
C LEU A 223 10.03 9.99 9.67
N THR A 224 9.81 10.93 10.57
CA THR A 224 10.77 11.34 11.60
C THR A 224 10.53 10.59 12.90
N GLY A 225 11.59 10.24 13.61
CA GLY A 225 11.49 9.58 14.92
C GLY A 225 11.06 8.10 14.87
N ILE A 226 11.04 7.47 13.70
CA ILE A 226 10.73 6.04 13.55
C ILE A 226 11.93 5.18 13.97
N THR A 227 11.64 4.01 14.55
CA THR A 227 12.67 3.06 14.98
C THR A 227 12.30 1.63 14.60
N HIS A 228 13.30 0.75 14.45
CA HIS A 228 13.07 -0.70 14.29
C HIS A 228 12.48 -1.36 15.55
N GLY A 229 12.29 -0.63 16.66
CA GLY A 229 11.91 -1.20 17.94
C GLY A 229 12.89 -2.28 18.43
N VAL A 230 12.41 -3.18 19.28
CA VAL A 230 13.16 -4.33 19.82
C VAL A 230 12.96 -5.62 19.02
N GLY A 231 12.27 -5.58 17.88
CA GLY A 231 12.03 -6.76 17.03
C GLY A 231 11.05 -7.80 17.57
N ILE A 232 10.38 -7.56 18.71
CA ILE A 232 9.43 -8.51 19.32
C ILE A 232 7.99 -8.17 18.90
N ASP A 233 7.22 -9.14 18.40
CA ASP A 233 5.79 -9.05 18.10
C ASP A 233 4.98 -10.05 18.94
N PHE A 234 3.81 -9.64 19.43
CA PHE A 234 2.92 -10.46 20.22
C PHE A 234 1.50 -10.41 19.66
N SER A 235 0.97 -11.58 19.29
CA SER A 235 -0.35 -11.75 18.67
C SER A 235 -1.18 -12.74 19.49
N PRO A 236 -1.97 -12.27 20.47
CA PRO A 236 -2.92 -13.11 21.19
C PRO A 236 -4.14 -13.42 20.31
N TYR A 237 -4.71 -14.62 20.45
CA TYR A 237 -5.96 -15.00 19.78
C TYR A 237 -6.90 -15.77 20.72
N PHE A 238 -8.20 -15.65 20.47
CA PHE A 238 -9.26 -16.26 21.26
C PHE A 238 -10.39 -16.67 20.32
N ILE A 239 -10.78 -17.94 20.39
CA ILE A 239 -11.83 -18.56 19.58
C ILE A 239 -12.89 -19.09 20.53
N THR A 240 -14.13 -18.71 20.27
CA THR A 240 -15.31 -19.24 20.98
C THR A 240 -16.19 -19.96 19.98
N GLY A 241 -16.68 -21.14 20.33
CA GLY A 241 -17.61 -21.88 19.47
C GLY A 241 -18.59 -22.71 20.29
N PHE A 242 -19.64 -23.19 19.63
CA PHE A 242 -20.54 -24.18 20.20
C PHE A 242 -20.41 -25.47 19.40
N ASP A 243 -20.04 -26.56 20.06
CA ASP A 243 -20.08 -27.89 19.48
C ASP A 243 -21.45 -28.50 19.79
N ALA A 244 -22.28 -28.66 18.76
CA ALA A 244 -23.59 -29.25 18.87
C ALA A 244 -23.59 -30.58 18.09
N LYS A 245 -23.24 -31.68 18.77
CA LYS A 245 -23.49 -33.02 18.24
C LYS A 245 -24.99 -33.31 18.31
N ASN A 246 -25.52 -33.97 17.28
CA ASN A 246 -26.95 -34.28 17.17
C ASN A 246 -27.46 -34.98 18.45
N GLY A 247 -28.31 -34.28 19.21
CA GLY A 247 -28.94 -34.78 20.44
C GLY A 247 -28.24 -34.40 21.75
N GLU A 248 -27.09 -33.73 21.70
CA GLU A 248 -26.36 -33.25 22.88
C GLU A 248 -26.59 -31.75 23.11
N LYS A 249 -26.48 -31.30 24.38
CA LYS A 249 -26.52 -29.87 24.69
C LYS A 249 -25.28 -29.20 24.07
N PRO A 250 -25.42 -28.02 23.44
CA PRO A 250 -24.28 -27.31 22.87
C PRO A 250 -23.21 -27.09 23.95
N GLU A 251 -22.01 -27.63 23.74
CA GLU A 251 -20.87 -27.36 24.61
C GLU A 251 -20.13 -26.13 24.10
N MET A 252 -19.92 -25.15 24.97
CA MET A 252 -19.11 -23.99 24.67
C MET A 252 -17.64 -24.40 24.62
N LYS A 253 -17.04 -24.33 23.45
CA LYS A 253 -15.60 -24.49 23.26
C LYS A 253 -14.91 -23.14 23.38
N LEU A 254 -13.86 -23.11 24.20
CA LEU A 254 -13.04 -21.95 24.43
C LEU A 254 -11.58 -22.31 24.12
N ASN A 255 -11.05 -21.76 23.03
CA ASN A 255 -9.65 -21.91 22.67
C ASN A 255 -8.97 -20.55 22.74
N ALA A 256 -7.89 -20.44 23.51
CA ALA A 256 -7.08 -19.24 23.61
C ALA A 256 -5.63 -19.60 23.35
N GLY A 257 -4.93 -18.79 22.58
CA GLY A 257 -3.50 -18.98 22.33
C GLY A 257 -2.81 -17.66 22.04
N ALA A 258 -1.51 -17.75 21.81
CA ALA A 258 -0.72 -16.56 21.49
C ALA A 258 0.51 -16.94 20.67
N ASP A 259 0.85 -16.06 19.73
CA ASP A 259 2.09 -16.12 18.98
C ASP A 259 3.03 -14.99 19.41
N LEU A 260 4.31 -15.35 19.60
CA LEU A 260 5.41 -14.43 19.80
C LEU A 260 6.38 -14.56 18.62
N TYR A 261 6.67 -13.46 17.96
CA TYR A 261 7.66 -13.42 16.90
C TYR A 261 8.83 -12.52 17.27
N TYR A 262 10.04 -12.94 16.91
CA TYR A 262 11.25 -12.15 17.10
C TYR A 262 12.00 -11.99 15.78
N GLN A 263 12.12 -10.76 15.30
CA GLN A 263 12.84 -10.40 14.09
C GLN A 263 14.34 -10.27 14.42
N ILE A 264 15.13 -11.28 14.03
CA ILE A 264 16.57 -11.33 14.29
C ILE A 264 17.32 -10.47 13.27
N ALA A 265 16.91 -10.53 12.01
CA ALA A 265 17.40 -9.71 10.90
C ALA A 265 16.25 -9.49 9.90
N PRO A 266 16.30 -8.54 8.96
CA PRO A 266 15.19 -8.24 8.05
C PRO A 266 14.62 -9.43 7.25
N ASN A 267 15.44 -10.46 7.04
CA ASN A 267 15.09 -11.71 6.36
C ASN A 267 15.10 -12.95 7.28
N LEU A 268 15.26 -12.78 8.59
CA LEU A 268 15.32 -13.88 9.57
C LEU A 268 14.41 -13.60 10.77
N LYS A 269 13.45 -14.50 10.98
CA LYS A 269 12.42 -14.40 12.01
C LYS A 269 12.33 -15.71 12.80
N ALA A 270 12.28 -15.60 14.12
CA ALA A 270 11.93 -16.70 15.01
C ALA A 270 10.45 -16.58 15.42
N ALA A 271 9.77 -17.72 15.56
CA ALA A 271 8.39 -17.81 16.00
C ALA A 271 8.27 -18.78 17.18
N LEU A 272 7.53 -18.38 18.21
CA LEU A 272 7.12 -19.22 19.33
C LEU A 272 5.60 -19.12 19.45
N SER A 273 4.91 -20.26 19.42
CA SER A 273 3.46 -20.32 19.50
C SER A 273 3.01 -21.13 20.71
N ILE A 274 1.99 -20.64 21.42
CA ILE A 274 1.41 -21.27 22.60
C ILE A 274 -0.04 -21.63 22.31
N ASN A 275 -0.38 -22.91 22.50
CA ASN A 275 -1.73 -23.47 22.30
C ASN A 275 -2.26 -23.32 20.86
N THR A 276 -1.44 -23.77 19.90
CA THR A 276 -1.74 -23.77 18.46
C THR A 276 -2.80 -24.80 18.11
N ASP A 277 -3.91 -24.36 17.54
CA ASP A 277 -4.85 -25.26 16.88
C ASP A 277 -4.40 -25.44 15.42
N PHE A 278 -3.76 -26.56 15.10
CA PHE A 278 -3.35 -26.90 13.73
C PHE A 278 -4.52 -27.46 12.90
N ALA A 279 -5.74 -27.51 13.44
CA ALA A 279 -6.90 -28.04 12.74
C ALA A 279 -7.63 -26.97 11.92
N GLU A 280 -6.95 -26.32 10.98
CA GLU A 280 -7.55 -25.71 9.77
C GLU A 280 -6.42 -25.16 8.87
N THR A 281 -6.03 -25.94 7.86
CA THR A 281 -5.25 -25.50 6.69
C THR A 281 -6.10 -25.63 5.44
#